data_AF-A0A534WVB3-F1
#
_entry.id   AF-A0A534WVB3-F1
#
_cell.length_a   1.000
_cell.length_b   1.000
_cell.length_c   1.000
_cell.angle_alpha   90.00
_cell.angle_beta   90.00
_cell.angle_gamma   90.00
#
_symmetry.space_group_name_H-M   'P 1'
#
loop_
_entity.id
_entity.type
_entity.pdbx_description
1 polymer ?
#
loop_
_entity_poly.entity_id
_entity_poly.type
_entity_poly.pdbx_seq_one_letter_code
_entity_poly.pdbx_strand_id
1 'polypeptide(L)'
;MHEGGQSGQSCEGNGTPDVRHGGRAATAPGPRLPGWRRVSRRAIGYPVLVRPSYVLGGRAMEIVYDPTSLARDMKAAARVSPAHPVLIDHFLEDAAEVEVDAASDGERVVIGGIMEHIERAGVHSGDSACSLPPYSLDAEARAEIRRQTVALARELGVVGLMNVQFAVKANCVFVLEVNPRASRTVPFVSKAIGVPLAKIAARCMAARRSNAGCRTSPRSPPRRRRRGSR
;
A
#
# COMPACT_ATOMS: atom_id res chain seq x y z
N MET A 1 1.68 -36.22 26.01
CA MET A 1 1.70 -35.97 24.55
C MET A 1 0.27 -35.64 24.16
N HIS A 2 -0.05 -34.36 24.03
CA HIS A 2 -1.31 -33.92 23.45
C HIS A 2 -0.94 -32.92 22.36
N GLU A 3 -0.95 -33.40 21.12
CA GLU A 3 -0.88 -32.57 19.92
C GLU A 3 -2.23 -31.86 19.77
N GLY A 4 -2.25 -30.57 20.08
CA GLY A 4 -3.35 -29.67 19.73
C GLY A 4 -3.14 -29.19 18.29
N GLY A 5 -3.92 -29.74 17.36
CA GLY A 5 -3.91 -29.34 15.96
C GLY A 5 -4.16 -27.84 15.79
N GLN A 6 -3.19 -27.15 15.19
CA GLN A 6 -3.38 -25.81 14.65
C GLN A 6 -4.34 -25.93 13.47
N SER A 7 -5.57 -25.45 13.64
CA SER A 7 -6.50 -25.22 12.55
C SER A 7 -5.90 -24.15 11.63
N GLY A 8 -5.33 -24.57 10.51
CA GLY A 8 -4.84 -23.68 9.46
C GLY A 8 -6.01 -22.86 8.90
N GLN A 9 -6.06 -21.57 9.25
CA GLN A 9 -6.88 -20.61 8.53
C GLN A 9 -6.23 -20.38 7.15
N SER A 10 -6.70 -21.12 6.15
CA SER A 10 -6.38 -20.88 4.75
C SER A 10 -6.84 -19.48 4.34
N CYS A 11 -6.03 -18.74 3.59
CA CYS A 11 -6.44 -17.47 2.96
C CYS A 11 -7.68 -17.61 2.03
N GLU A 12 -8.15 -18.83 1.80
CA GLU A 12 -9.29 -19.21 0.95
C GLU A 12 -10.67 -19.08 1.64
N GLY A 13 -10.74 -18.80 2.96
CA GLY A 13 -11.99 -18.76 3.72
C GLY A 13 -12.86 -17.50 3.59
N ASN A 14 -12.35 -16.43 2.98
CA ASN A 14 -13.10 -15.18 2.76
C ASN A 14 -13.39 -14.98 1.26
N GLY A 15 -14.38 -15.73 0.77
CA GLY A 15 -15.16 -15.47 -0.44
C GLY A 15 -14.37 -15.15 -1.71
N THR A 16 -14.14 -16.15 -2.55
CA THR A 16 -13.76 -15.96 -3.96
C THR A 16 -14.97 -15.39 -4.74
N PRO A 17 -14.93 -14.19 -5.36
CA PRO A 17 -16.11 -13.56 -5.95
C PRO A 17 -16.97 -14.36 -6.95
N ASP A 18 -16.72 -14.54 -8.23
CA ASP A 18 -17.79 -14.94 -9.21
C ASP A 18 -18.83 -13.81 -9.45
N VAL A 19 -19.12 -13.53 -10.73
CA VAL A 19 -19.82 -12.30 -11.17
C VAL A 19 -20.83 -12.63 -12.28
N ARG A 20 -22.12 -12.40 -11.99
CA ARG A 20 -23.15 -12.09 -13.01
C ARG A 20 -24.12 -11.00 -12.48
N HIS A 21 -24.14 -9.85 -13.20
CA HIS A 21 -25.20 -8.83 -13.44
C HIS A 21 -26.07 -8.31 -12.25
N GLY A 22 -26.40 -7.02 -12.07
CA GLY A 22 -26.23 -5.74 -12.78
C GLY A 22 -26.91 -4.57 -12.01
N GLY A 23 -26.55 -3.32 -12.31
CA GLY A 23 -27.21 -2.10 -11.79
C GLY A 23 -26.32 -0.85 -11.87
N ARG A 24 -26.70 0.13 -12.70
CA ARG A 24 -25.85 1.22 -13.24
C ARG A 24 -25.51 2.35 -12.24
N ALA A 25 -24.23 2.71 -12.16
CA ALA A 25 -23.74 4.09 -12.11
C ALA A 25 -22.38 4.12 -12.83
N ALA A 26 -22.28 4.93 -13.89
CA ALA A 26 -21.18 4.91 -14.84
C ALA A 26 -19.99 5.72 -14.36
N THR A 27 -18.86 5.05 -14.12
CA THR A 27 -17.51 5.61 -14.26
C THR A 27 -16.65 4.55 -14.97
N ALA A 28 -15.80 5.01 -15.90
CA ALA A 28 -15.08 4.17 -16.86
C ALA A 28 -14.28 3.02 -16.21
N PRO A 29 -14.14 1.86 -16.88
CA PRO A 29 -13.41 0.73 -16.31
C PRO A 29 -11.91 1.03 -16.32
N GLY A 30 -11.32 1.24 -15.14
CA GLY A 30 -9.87 1.12 -14.94
C GLY A 30 -9.36 -0.27 -15.32
N PRO A 31 -8.05 -0.43 -15.62
CA PRO A 31 -7.49 -1.66 -16.13
C PRO A 31 -7.70 -2.84 -15.15
N ARG A 32 -7.97 -4.01 -15.71
CA ARG A 32 -8.26 -5.25 -14.95
C ARG A 32 -6.97 -6.03 -14.74
N LEU A 33 -6.47 -6.00 -13.51
CA LEU A 33 -5.35 -6.81 -13.10
C LEU A 33 -5.72 -8.31 -12.92
N PRO A 34 -4.92 -9.26 -13.43
CA PRO A 34 -5.08 -10.67 -13.11
C PRO A 34 -4.83 -10.92 -11.61
N GLY A 35 -5.80 -11.53 -10.92
CA GLY A 35 -5.75 -11.81 -9.47
C GLY A 35 -6.50 -10.81 -8.58
N TRP A 36 -7.06 -9.74 -9.17
CA TRP A 36 -7.75 -8.68 -8.43
C TRP A 36 -9.25 -8.87 -8.58
N ARG A 37 -9.91 -9.11 -7.46
CA ARG A 37 -11.32 -9.48 -7.40
C ARG A 37 -12.08 -8.31 -6.78
N ARG A 38 -12.98 -7.68 -7.55
CA ARG A 38 -13.91 -6.66 -7.01
C ARG A 38 -14.78 -7.30 -5.93
N VAL A 39 -14.85 -6.67 -4.76
CA VAL A 39 -15.74 -7.07 -3.65
C VAL A 39 -17.18 -6.82 -4.09
N SER A 40 -17.99 -7.88 -4.04
CA SER A 40 -19.42 -7.87 -4.38
C SER A 40 -20.26 -7.43 -3.17
N ARG A 41 -21.42 -6.84 -3.46
CA ARG A 41 -22.45 -6.33 -2.54
C ARG A 41 -23.18 -7.45 -1.76
N ARG A 42 -22.45 -8.44 -1.21
CA ARG A 42 -22.91 -9.15 -0.02
C ARG A 42 -22.70 -8.22 1.17
N ALA A 43 -23.53 -8.34 2.20
CA ALA A 43 -23.41 -7.50 3.39
C ALA A 43 -21.97 -7.57 3.90
N ILE A 44 -21.23 -6.47 3.75
CA ILE A 44 -19.94 -6.30 4.40
C ILE A 44 -20.28 -6.39 5.89
N GLY A 45 -19.93 -7.51 6.52
CA GLY A 45 -20.12 -7.72 7.94
C GLY A 45 -19.38 -6.64 8.72
N TYR A 46 -20.00 -6.17 9.80
CA TYR A 46 -19.38 -5.19 10.68
C TYR A 46 -18.24 -5.82 11.50
N PRO A 47 -17.22 -5.04 11.91
CA PRO A 47 -17.02 -3.63 11.58
C PRO A 47 -16.57 -3.36 10.14
N VAL A 48 -16.97 -2.21 9.62
CA VAL A 48 -16.60 -1.71 8.28
C VAL A 48 -15.81 -0.42 8.39
N LEU A 49 -14.88 -0.20 7.47
CA LEU A 49 -14.11 1.04 7.36
C LEU A 49 -14.70 1.90 6.23
N VAL A 50 -15.20 3.09 6.58
CA VAL A 50 -15.68 4.09 5.63
C VAL A 50 -14.48 4.94 5.19
N ARG A 51 -14.22 5.01 3.88
CA ARG A 51 -13.06 5.70 3.29
C ARG A 51 -13.50 6.68 2.20
N PRO A 52 -13.50 8.00 2.45
CA PRO A 52 -13.69 8.99 1.40
C PRO A 52 -12.59 8.87 0.34
N SER A 53 -12.92 9.11 -0.93
CA SER A 53 -11.91 9.16 -1.99
C SER A 53 -11.18 10.50 -2.03
N TYR A 54 -9.94 10.51 -2.52
CA TYR A 54 -9.10 11.71 -2.71
C TYR A 54 -8.80 12.51 -1.43
N VAL A 55 -8.78 11.82 -0.29
CA VAL A 55 -8.30 12.38 0.98
C VAL A 55 -6.94 11.80 1.34
N LEU A 56 -6.20 12.54 2.15
CA LEU A 56 -4.93 12.11 2.75
C LEU A 56 -5.07 12.19 4.27
N GLY A 57 -4.26 11.43 5.00
CA GLY A 57 -4.20 11.57 6.45
C GLY A 57 -5.35 10.91 7.21
N GLY A 58 -6.05 9.95 6.61
CA GLY A 58 -7.24 9.34 7.23
C GLY A 58 -8.43 10.29 7.40
N ARG A 59 -8.44 11.45 6.72
CA ARG A 59 -9.47 12.47 6.91
C ARG A 59 -10.87 11.92 6.63
N ALA A 60 -11.73 11.97 7.66
CA ALA A 60 -13.10 11.46 7.65
C ALA A 60 -13.21 9.96 7.32
N MET A 61 -12.16 9.19 7.66
CA MET A 61 -12.25 7.75 7.74
C MET A 61 -12.82 7.36 9.11
N GLU A 62 -13.76 6.41 9.12
CA GLU A 62 -14.44 5.99 10.35
C GLU A 62 -14.61 4.46 10.36
N ILE A 63 -14.36 3.84 11.51
CA ILE A 63 -14.67 2.43 11.75
C ILE A 63 -16.09 2.37 12.30
N VAL A 64 -16.98 1.72 11.56
CA VAL A 64 -18.40 1.66 11.84
C VAL A 64 -18.78 0.24 12.23
N TYR A 65 -19.53 0.10 13.33
CA TYR A 65 -19.90 -1.20 13.91
C TYR A 65 -21.37 -1.57 13.68
N ASP A 66 -22.19 -0.64 13.21
CA ASP A 66 -23.63 -0.87 13.03
C ASP A 66 -24.23 -0.07 11.84
N PRO A 67 -25.39 -0.51 11.31
CA PRO A 67 -26.04 0.14 10.16
C PRO A 67 -26.50 1.58 10.41
N THR A 68 -26.88 1.92 11.63
CA THR A 68 -27.37 3.26 11.98
C THR A 68 -26.22 4.26 11.91
N SER A 69 -25.08 3.90 12.49
CA SER A 69 -23.84 4.68 12.40
C SER A 69 -23.36 4.80 10.96
N LEU A 70 -23.43 3.74 10.16
CA LEU A 70 -23.03 3.77 8.75
C LEU A 70 -23.79 4.83 7.95
N ALA A 71 -25.10 4.91 8.12
CA ALA A 71 -25.92 5.89 7.40
C ALA A 71 -25.57 7.35 7.77
N ARG A 72 -25.19 7.59 9.02
CA ARG A 72 -24.75 8.91 9.49
C ARG A 72 -23.38 9.27 8.92
N ASP A 73 -22.43 8.35 9.02
CA ASP A 73 -21.02 8.60 8.71
C ASP A 73 -20.80 8.67 7.19
N MET A 74 -21.60 7.93 6.41
CA MET A 74 -21.66 8.06 4.94
C MET A 74 -22.02 9.48 4.48
N LYS A 75 -22.96 10.15 5.16
CA LYS A 75 -23.32 11.54 4.83
C LYS A 75 -22.18 12.50 5.13
N ALA A 76 -21.42 12.26 6.20
CA ALA A 76 -20.25 13.06 6.54
C ALA A 76 -19.12 12.85 5.53
N ALA A 77 -18.79 11.60 5.21
CA ALA A 77 -17.78 11.22 4.23
C ALA A 77 -18.08 11.80 2.83
N ALA A 78 -19.33 11.71 2.37
CA ALA A 78 -19.74 12.24 1.06
C ALA A 78 -19.58 13.76 0.94
N ARG A 79 -19.68 14.52 2.05
CA ARG A 79 -19.44 15.97 2.03
C ARG A 79 -17.97 16.34 1.86
N VAL A 80 -17.05 15.47 2.29
CA VAL A 80 -15.61 15.72 2.19
C VAL A 80 -15.13 15.55 0.75
N SER A 81 -15.77 14.67 -0.02
CA SER A 81 -15.43 14.41 -1.42
C SER A 81 -16.68 14.31 -2.31
N PRO A 82 -17.40 15.44 -2.56
CA PRO A 82 -18.72 15.40 -3.19
C PRO A 82 -18.75 14.82 -4.61
N ALA A 83 -17.63 14.95 -5.33
CA ALA A 83 -17.49 14.50 -6.72
C ALA A 83 -16.99 13.04 -6.84
N HIS A 84 -16.71 12.37 -5.72
CA HIS A 84 -16.05 11.08 -5.73
C HIS A 84 -16.76 10.04 -4.85
N PRO A 85 -16.68 8.75 -5.20
CA PRO A 85 -17.32 7.70 -4.42
C PRO A 85 -16.69 7.58 -3.02
N VAL A 86 -17.49 7.16 -2.04
CA VAL A 86 -17.00 6.72 -0.73
C VAL A 86 -16.83 5.19 -0.79
N LEU A 87 -15.66 4.70 -0.40
CA LEU A 87 -15.36 3.28 -0.31
C LEU A 87 -15.79 2.74 1.06
N ILE A 88 -16.30 1.52 1.09
CA ILE A 88 -16.62 0.79 2.32
C ILE A 88 -15.91 -0.55 2.21
N ASP A 89 -15.01 -0.82 3.14
CA ASP A 89 -14.26 -2.06 3.21
C ASP A 89 -14.50 -2.78 4.54
N HIS A 90 -14.21 -4.08 4.59
CA HIS A 90 -14.13 -4.78 5.86
C HIS A 90 -12.98 -4.23 6.70
N PHE A 91 -13.25 -3.93 7.97
CA PHE A 91 -12.19 -3.54 8.88
C PHE A 91 -11.37 -4.77 9.30
N LEU A 92 -10.06 -4.72 9.09
CA LEU A 92 -9.14 -5.80 9.42
C LEU A 92 -8.59 -5.60 10.84
N GLU A 93 -9.40 -5.99 11.84
CA GLU A 93 -8.99 -5.96 13.25
C GLU A 93 -7.72 -6.78 13.48
N ASP A 94 -6.86 -6.29 14.39
CA ASP A 94 -5.61 -6.92 14.81
C ASP A 94 -4.61 -7.25 13.69
N ALA A 95 -4.76 -6.62 12.52
CA ALA A 95 -3.79 -6.77 11.44
C ALA A 95 -2.55 -5.90 11.70
N ALA A 96 -1.37 -6.42 11.35
CA ALA A 96 -0.16 -5.60 11.28
C ALA A 96 -0.27 -4.68 10.06
N GLU A 97 -0.05 -3.39 10.25
CA GLU A 97 0.01 -2.43 9.14
C GLU A 97 1.46 -2.29 8.64
N VAL A 98 1.62 -2.29 7.32
CA VAL A 98 2.92 -2.30 6.66
C VAL A 98 2.94 -1.25 5.57
N GLU A 99 3.94 -0.38 5.58
CA GLU A 99 4.15 0.66 4.58
C GLU A 99 5.41 0.37 3.75
N VAL A 100 5.31 0.44 2.43
CA VAL A 100 6.41 0.12 1.50
C VAL A 100 6.69 1.30 0.59
N ASP A 101 7.91 1.83 0.67
CA ASP A 101 8.39 2.84 -0.28
C ASP A 101 9.19 2.17 -1.41
N ALA A 102 8.83 2.49 -2.64
CA ALA A 102 9.46 1.98 -3.85
C ALA A 102 9.72 3.10 -4.87
N ALA A 103 10.68 2.85 -5.76
CA ALA A 103 10.98 3.68 -6.92
C ALA A 103 10.94 2.85 -8.20
N SER A 104 10.36 3.38 -9.26
CA SER A 104 10.23 2.71 -10.56
C SER A 104 10.77 3.61 -11.69
N ASP A 105 11.45 3.01 -12.67
CA ASP A 105 11.78 3.67 -13.94
C ASP A 105 10.74 3.38 -15.05
N GLY A 106 9.72 2.58 -14.75
CA GLY A 106 8.72 2.09 -15.69
C GLY A 106 8.96 0.64 -16.14
N GLU A 107 10.15 0.08 -15.91
CA GLU A 107 10.48 -1.32 -16.21
C GLU A 107 10.89 -2.08 -14.94
N ARG A 108 11.84 -1.49 -14.20
CA ARG A 108 12.40 -1.98 -12.95
C ARG A 108 11.83 -1.21 -11.78
N VAL A 109 11.47 -1.97 -10.75
CA VAL A 109 10.97 -1.47 -9.48
C VAL A 109 11.99 -1.81 -8.40
N VAL A 110 12.43 -0.81 -7.66
CA VAL A 110 13.32 -0.95 -6.51
C VAL A 110 12.53 -0.65 -5.25
N ILE A 111 12.47 -1.62 -4.35
CA ILE A 111 11.88 -1.44 -3.02
C ILE A 111 12.94 -0.80 -2.13
N GLY A 112 12.67 0.41 -1.67
CA GLY A 112 13.54 1.15 -0.76
C GLY A 112 13.46 0.60 0.66
N GLY A 113 12.25 0.32 1.14
CA GLY A 113 12.04 -0.20 2.50
C GLY A 113 10.65 -0.78 2.68
N ILE A 114 10.57 -1.84 3.49
CA ILE A 114 9.32 -2.39 4.01
C ILE A 114 9.33 -2.04 5.50
N MET A 115 8.38 -1.23 5.93
CA MET A 115 8.25 -0.73 7.29
C MET A 115 7.04 -1.41 7.94
N GLU A 116 7.20 -1.87 9.17
CA GLU A 116 6.10 -2.44 9.95
C GLU A 116 5.73 -1.47 11.06
N HIS A 117 4.44 -1.14 11.20
CA HIS A 117 3.97 -0.29 12.27
C HIS A 117 3.96 -1.04 13.61
N ILE A 118 4.20 -0.30 14.70
CA ILE A 118 4.08 -0.84 16.06
C ILE A 118 2.59 -0.99 16.42
N GLU A 119 1.81 0.05 16.12
CA GLU A 119 0.37 0.05 16.23
C GLU A 119 -0.30 -0.84 15.18
N ARG A 120 -1.47 -1.40 15.52
CA ARG A 120 -2.27 -2.22 14.61
C ARG A 120 -3.05 -1.36 13.62
N ALA A 121 -3.50 -1.98 12.53
CA ALA A 121 -4.35 -1.35 11.54
C ALA A 121 -5.56 -0.67 12.20
N GLY A 122 -5.82 0.58 11.83
CA GLY A 122 -6.84 1.44 12.43
C GLY A 122 -6.27 2.67 13.14
N VAL A 123 -4.99 2.64 13.53
CA VAL A 123 -4.23 3.87 13.84
C VAL A 123 -3.65 4.40 12.54
N HIS A 124 -3.84 5.69 12.27
CA HIS A 124 -3.35 6.28 11.04
C HIS A 124 -1.81 6.17 10.97
N SER A 125 -1.27 5.79 9.80
CA SER A 125 0.17 5.63 9.60
C SER A 125 0.96 6.85 10.08
N GLY A 126 0.41 8.05 9.82
CA GLY A 126 0.84 9.38 10.31
C GLY A 126 1.34 9.40 11.74
N ASP A 127 0.60 8.73 12.61
CA ASP A 127 0.71 8.79 14.07
C ASP A 127 1.30 7.50 14.65
N SER A 128 1.60 6.52 13.80
CA SER A 128 2.17 5.23 14.19
C SER A 128 3.70 5.30 14.27
N ALA A 129 4.27 4.66 15.28
CA ALA A 129 5.68 4.31 15.27
C ALA A 129 5.90 3.17 14.26
N CYS A 130 7.09 3.07 13.68
CA CYS A 130 7.41 1.98 12.75
C CYS A 130 8.84 1.48 12.88
N SER A 131 9.04 0.22 12.48
CA SER A 131 10.34 -0.43 12.38
C SER A 131 10.74 -0.65 10.92
N LEU A 132 12.00 -0.36 10.63
CA LEU A 132 12.68 -0.72 9.38
C LEU A 132 14.02 -1.39 9.74
N PRO A 133 14.21 -2.70 9.50
CA PRO A 133 13.29 -3.63 8.84
C PRO A 133 12.07 -4.03 9.70
N PRO A 134 11.09 -4.77 9.14
CA PRO A 134 9.97 -5.34 9.90
C PRO A 134 10.49 -6.26 11.02
N TYR A 135 9.84 -6.21 12.18
CA TYR A 135 10.28 -6.89 13.39
C TYR A 135 9.54 -8.20 13.65
N SER A 136 8.30 -8.35 13.16
CA SER A 136 7.48 -9.55 13.39
C SER A 136 7.02 -10.27 12.12
N LEU A 137 7.11 -9.63 10.94
CA LEU A 137 6.72 -10.25 9.67
C LEU A 137 7.62 -11.44 9.29
N ASP A 138 6.99 -12.54 8.93
CA ASP A 138 7.67 -13.73 8.44
C ASP A 138 8.25 -13.56 7.02
N ALA A 139 9.02 -14.55 6.57
CA ALA A 139 9.66 -14.49 5.26
C ALA A 139 8.64 -14.54 4.10
N GLU A 140 7.56 -15.28 4.27
CA GLU A 140 6.53 -15.48 3.25
C GLU A 140 5.71 -14.21 3.02
N ALA A 141 5.20 -13.58 4.07
CA ALA A 141 4.48 -12.31 3.96
C ALA A 141 5.38 -11.22 3.36
N ARG A 142 6.66 -11.15 3.76
CA ARG A 142 7.61 -10.19 3.17
C ARG A 142 7.85 -10.46 1.68
N ALA A 143 7.92 -11.72 1.26
CA ALA A 143 8.05 -12.08 -0.15
C ALA A 143 6.80 -11.67 -0.95
N GLU A 144 5.62 -11.91 -0.38
CA GLU A 144 4.34 -11.57 -1.00
C GLU A 144 4.14 -10.05 -1.11
N ILE A 145 4.45 -9.29 -0.05
CA ILE A 145 4.48 -7.82 -0.06
C ILE A 145 5.37 -7.30 -1.19
N ARG A 146 6.58 -7.86 -1.35
CA ARG A 146 7.50 -7.49 -2.43
C ARG A 146 6.90 -7.78 -3.81
N ARG A 147 6.33 -8.96 -3.99
CA ARG A 147 5.70 -9.38 -5.25
C ARG A 147 4.55 -8.45 -5.62
N GLN A 148 3.63 -8.18 -4.70
CA GLN A 148 2.48 -7.29 -4.91
C GLN A 148 2.92 -5.85 -5.18
N THR A 149 3.93 -5.33 -4.46
CA THR A 149 4.48 -3.98 -4.69
C THR A 149 5.00 -3.82 -6.12
N VAL A 150 5.76 -4.79 -6.63
CA VAL A 150 6.28 -4.75 -8.00
C VAL A 150 5.15 -4.85 -9.04
N ALA A 151 4.18 -5.73 -8.81
CA ALA A 151 3.03 -5.87 -9.71
C ALA A 151 2.20 -4.58 -9.78
N LEU A 152 1.94 -3.95 -8.64
CA LEU A 152 1.22 -2.68 -8.51
C LEU A 152 1.93 -1.54 -9.26
N ALA A 153 3.24 -1.39 -9.06
CA ALA A 153 4.01 -0.35 -9.74
C ALA A 153 3.93 -0.48 -11.27
N ARG A 154 3.98 -1.73 -11.78
CA ARG A 154 3.94 -2.01 -13.22
C ARG A 154 2.57 -1.71 -13.81
N GLU A 155 1.51 -2.17 -13.17
CA GLU A 155 0.16 -1.94 -13.69
C GLU A 155 -0.23 -0.46 -13.68
N LEU A 156 0.10 0.23 -12.59
CA LEU A 156 -0.20 1.65 -12.47
C LEU A 156 0.73 2.52 -13.34
N GLY A 157 1.68 1.90 -14.08
CA GLY A 157 2.60 2.60 -14.95
C GLY A 157 3.51 3.58 -14.20
N VAL A 158 3.86 3.28 -12.95
CA VAL A 158 4.59 4.19 -12.07
C VAL A 158 5.98 4.48 -12.62
N VAL A 159 6.32 5.77 -12.67
CA VAL A 159 7.66 6.27 -12.94
C VAL A 159 7.97 7.34 -11.90
N GLY A 160 8.98 7.08 -11.06
CA GLY A 160 9.25 7.88 -9.87
C GLY A 160 8.97 7.10 -8.59
N LEU A 161 8.48 7.77 -7.56
CA LEU A 161 8.18 7.16 -6.25
C LEU A 161 6.77 6.60 -6.22
N MET A 162 6.61 5.52 -5.47
CA MET A 162 5.33 4.97 -5.06
C MET A 162 5.43 4.50 -3.62
N ASN A 163 4.32 4.64 -2.91
CA ASN A 163 4.12 4.11 -1.58
C ASN A 163 2.91 3.17 -1.60
N VAL A 164 3.03 2.03 -0.93
CA VAL A 164 1.95 1.04 -0.80
C VAL A 164 1.75 0.72 0.67
N GLN A 165 0.49 0.70 1.10
CA GLN A 165 0.13 0.25 2.44
C GLN A 165 -0.58 -1.09 2.37
N PHE A 166 -0.19 -1.99 3.26
CA PHE A 166 -0.72 -3.33 3.40
C PHE A 166 -1.21 -3.57 4.83
N ALA A 167 -2.16 -4.49 4.96
CA ALA A 167 -2.49 -5.14 6.21
C ALA A 167 -2.08 -6.62 6.12
N VAL A 168 -1.46 -7.15 7.18
CA VAL A 168 -1.07 -8.55 7.29
C VAL A 168 -1.79 -9.18 8.47
N LYS A 169 -2.59 -10.21 8.20
CA LYS A 169 -3.31 -10.97 9.23
C LYS A 169 -3.25 -12.46 8.91
N ALA A 170 -2.81 -13.27 9.87
CA ALA A 170 -2.63 -14.71 9.71
C ALA A 170 -1.91 -15.08 8.40
N ASN A 171 -0.81 -14.36 8.10
CA ASN A 171 0.00 -14.48 6.88
C ASN A 171 -0.67 -14.13 5.55
N CYS A 172 -1.94 -13.73 5.56
CA CYS A 172 -2.59 -13.18 4.38
C CYS A 172 -2.26 -11.68 4.26
N VAL A 173 -1.82 -11.27 3.06
CA VAL A 173 -1.40 -9.89 2.74
C VAL A 173 -2.52 -9.20 1.95
N PHE A 174 -3.08 -8.14 2.52
CA PHE A 174 -4.14 -7.33 1.93
C PHE A 174 -3.60 -5.95 1.54
N VAL A 175 -3.94 -5.46 0.35
CA VAL A 175 -3.60 -4.10 -0.08
C VAL A 175 -4.63 -3.13 0.51
N LEU A 176 -4.16 -2.09 1.21
CA LEU A 176 -5.02 -1.03 1.75
C LEU A 176 -5.12 0.15 0.79
N GLU A 177 -3.98 0.67 0.34
CA GLU A 177 -3.92 1.77 -0.61
C GLU A 177 -2.59 1.82 -1.36
N VAL A 178 -2.61 2.50 -2.51
CA VAL A 178 -1.42 2.79 -3.31
C VAL A 178 -1.37 4.28 -3.60
N ASN A 179 -0.24 4.89 -3.28
CA ASN A 179 0.04 6.29 -3.50
C ASN A 179 1.17 6.39 -4.55
N PRO A 180 0.88 6.61 -5.85
CA PRO A 180 1.88 6.70 -6.92
C PRO A 180 2.59 8.07 -6.92
N ARG A 181 3.16 8.43 -5.76
CA ARG A 181 3.84 9.70 -5.47
C ARG A 181 4.81 9.51 -4.31
N ALA A 182 5.55 10.57 -3.98
CA ALA A 182 6.31 10.61 -2.75
C ALA A 182 5.39 10.54 -1.51
N SER A 183 5.81 9.76 -0.51
CA SER A 183 5.21 9.69 0.83
C SER A 183 6.06 10.48 1.83
N ARG A 184 5.53 10.64 3.04
CA ARG A 184 6.24 11.24 4.18
C ARG A 184 7.39 10.36 4.71
N THR A 185 7.36 9.06 4.43
CA THR A 185 8.35 8.07 4.91
C THR A 185 9.61 8.03 4.04
N VAL A 186 9.55 8.50 2.79
CA VAL A 186 10.69 8.49 1.86
C VAL A 186 11.98 9.11 2.44
N PRO A 187 11.95 10.27 3.13
CA PRO A 187 13.15 10.82 3.79
C PRO A 187 13.70 9.90 4.88
N PHE A 188 12.82 9.31 5.70
CA PHE A 188 13.20 8.36 6.76
C PHE A 188 13.86 7.12 6.14
N VAL A 189 13.20 6.46 5.19
CA VAL A 189 13.73 5.27 4.50
C VAL A 189 15.07 5.59 3.84
N SER A 190 15.16 6.72 3.12
CA SER A 190 16.39 7.12 2.43
C SER A 190 17.57 7.32 3.39
N LYS A 191 17.31 7.84 4.60
CA LYS A 191 18.33 8.01 5.64
C LYS A 191 18.73 6.68 6.25
N ALA A 192 17.77 5.81 6.55
CA ALA A 192 18.02 4.51 7.17
C ALA A 192 18.86 3.58 6.25
N ILE A 193 18.59 3.57 4.95
CA ILE A 193 19.30 2.70 3.99
C ILE A 193 20.51 3.38 3.30
N GLY A 194 20.72 4.67 3.53
CA GLY A 194 21.80 5.44 2.88
C GLY A 194 21.63 5.68 1.38
N VAL A 195 20.41 5.54 0.84
CA VAL A 195 20.10 5.69 -0.60
C VAL A 195 19.15 6.87 -0.80
N PRO A 196 19.48 7.86 -1.65
CA PRO A 196 18.62 9.02 -1.87
C PRO A 196 17.48 8.73 -2.85
N LEU A 197 16.42 8.05 -2.38
CA LEU A 197 15.31 7.58 -3.22
C LEU A 197 14.65 8.70 -4.03
N ALA A 198 14.38 9.86 -3.41
CA ALA A 198 13.80 11.02 -4.11
C ALA A 198 14.67 11.51 -5.27
N LYS A 199 16.00 11.48 -5.12
CA LYS A 199 16.94 11.87 -6.18
C LYS A 199 16.95 10.86 -7.33
N ILE A 200 16.85 9.57 -7.01
CA ILE A 200 16.77 8.49 -8.01
C ILE A 200 15.46 8.62 -8.79
N ALA A 201 14.33 8.76 -8.10
CA ALA A 201 13.03 8.91 -8.71
C ALA A 201 12.93 10.16 -9.62
N ALA A 202 13.45 11.31 -9.16
CA ALA A 202 13.49 12.53 -9.97
C ALA A 202 14.27 12.34 -11.27
N ARG A 203 15.38 11.61 -11.23
CA ARG A 203 16.15 11.25 -12.43
C ARG A 203 15.36 10.35 -13.37
N CYS A 204 14.60 9.39 -12.86
CA CYS A 204 13.79 8.53 -13.71
C CYS A 204 12.63 9.25 -14.39
N MET A 205 11.95 10.15 -13.65
CA MET A 205 10.92 11.01 -14.24
C MET A 205 11.50 11.92 -15.34
N ALA A 206 12.68 12.52 -15.11
CA ALA A 206 13.34 13.36 -16.09
C ALA A 206 13.80 12.56 -17.33
N ALA A 207 14.42 11.40 -17.11
CA ALA A 207 14.94 10.56 -18.18
C ALA A 207 13.83 10.03 -19.09
N ARG A 208 12.69 9.64 -18.53
CA ARG A 208 11.50 9.25 -19.31
C ARG A 208 10.98 10.40 -20.19
N ARG A 209 11.02 11.64 -19.70
CA ARG A 209 10.63 12.82 -20.49
C ARG A 209 11.59 13.07 -21.66
N SER A 210 12.88 12.79 -21.48
CA SER A 210 13.90 13.01 -22.52
C SER A 210 14.21 11.78 -23.38
N ASN A 211 13.45 10.68 -23.24
CA ASN A 211 13.73 9.36 -23.82
C ASN A 211 15.16 8.85 -23.56
N ALA A 212 15.77 9.32 -22.47
CA ALA A 212 17.06 8.83 -21.98
C ALA A 212 16.79 7.66 -21.03
N GLY A 213 17.57 6.59 -21.09
CA GLY A 213 17.39 5.47 -20.15
C GLY A 213 17.62 5.91 -18.70
N CYS A 214 16.69 5.62 -17.78
CA CYS A 214 16.96 5.73 -16.35
C CYS A 214 17.65 4.46 -15.84
N ARG A 215 18.52 4.60 -14.83
CA ARG A 215 18.97 3.47 -13.99
C ARG A 215 18.57 3.74 -12.54
N THR A 216 17.84 2.80 -11.95
CA THR A 216 17.41 2.83 -10.54
C THR A 216 18.55 2.52 -9.54
N SER A 217 19.73 2.13 -10.01
CA SER A 217 20.91 1.89 -9.18
C SER A 217 21.58 3.19 -8.72
N PRO A 218 21.99 3.33 -7.44
CA PRO A 218 22.83 4.44 -7.01
C PRO A 218 24.13 4.45 -7.84
N ARG A 219 24.49 5.61 -8.44
CA ARG A 219 25.84 5.77 -9.00
C ARG A 219 26.82 5.73 -7.84
N SER A 220 27.83 4.85 -7.91
CA SER A 220 28.95 4.85 -6.98
C SER A 220 29.49 6.27 -6.83
N PRO A 221 29.75 6.75 -5.61
CA PRO A 221 30.35 8.06 -5.43
C PRO A 221 31.68 8.10 -6.21
N PRO A 222 32.03 9.25 -6.84
CA PRO A 222 33.34 9.38 -7.46
C PRO A 222 34.41 9.07 -6.41
N ARG A 223 35.29 8.11 -6.69
CA ARG A 223 36.40 7.76 -5.80
C ARG A 223 37.13 9.05 -5.43
N ARG A 224 37.12 9.43 -4.15
CA ARG A 224 37.92 10.54 -3.64
C ARG A 224 39.37 10.25 -4.06
N ARG A 225 39.94 11.07 -4.95
CA ARG A 225 41.38 11.07 -5.18
C ARG A 225 42.03 11.32 -3.83
N ARG A 226 42.79 10.34 -3.32
CA ARG A 226 43.65 10.54 -2.15
C ARG A 226 44.52 11.76 -2.47
N ARG A 227 44.30 12.88 -1.77
CA ARG A 227 45.29 13.96 -1.76
C ARG A 227 46.52 13.34 -1.10
N GLY A 228 47.59 13.20 -1.86
CA GLY A 228 48.87 12.75 -1.33
C GLY A 228 49.26 13.62 -0.15
N SER A 229 49.60 12.98 0.96
CA SER A 229 50.28 13.60 2.08
C SER A 229 51.59 14.21 1.56
N ARG A 230 51.72 15.52 1.69
CA ARG A 230 53.02 16.19 1.76
C ARG A 230 53.39 16.31 3.23
#